data_AF-A0ABD6IXD0-F1
#
_entry.id   AF-A0ABD6IXD0-F1
#
_cell.length_a   1.000
_cell.length_b   1.000
_cell.length_c   1.000
_cell.angle_alpha   90.00
_cell.angle_beta   90.00
_cell.angle_gamma   90.00
#
_symmetry.space_group_name_H-M   'P 1'
#
loop_
_entity.id
_entity.type
_entity.pdbx_description
1 polymer ?
#
loop_
_entity_poly.entity_id
_entity_poly.type
_entity_poly.pdbx_seq_one_letter_code
_entity_poly.pdbx_strand_id
1 'polypeptide(L)'
;AAEAGSRNGAFNLGLLLAREGSEPEAVVWWTRAANDGHGRAALRLALVCARRGDLDEGQRWATRAAELGPAEVTERAGRLRDALREELSA
;
A
#
# COMPACT_ATOMS: atom_id res chain seq x y z
N ALA A 1 -13.51 -17.41 -4.66
CA ALA A 1 -14.10 -16.31 -5.45
C ALA A 1 -14.53 -15.13 -4.59
N ALA A 2 -15.25 -15.34 -3.48
CA ALA A 2 -15.72 -14.26 -2.60
C ALA A 2 -14.58 -13.42 -1.96
N GLU A 3 -13.49 -14.06 -1.50
CA GLU A 3 -12.36 -13.36 -0.86
C GLU A 3 -11.64 -12.38 -1.80
N ALA A 4 -11.43 -12.75 -3.07
CA ALA A 4 -10.88 -11.86 -4.08
C ALA A 4 -11.82 -10.67 -4.40
N GLY A 5 -13.13 -10.90 -4.33
CA GLY A 5 -14.14 -9.84 -4.48
C GLY A 5 -14.11 -8.83 -3.32
N SER A 6 -13.94 -9.32 -2.08
CA SER A 6 -13.86 -8.47 -0.88
C SER A 6 -12.66 -7.51 -0.94
N ARG A 7 -11.46 -8.04 -1.21
CA ARG A 7 -10.24 -7.20 -1.24
C ARG A 7 -10.19 -6.22 -2.40
N ASN A 8 -10.70 -6.60 -3.57
CA ASN A 8 -10.78 -5.70 -4.73
C ASN A 8 -11.83 -4.60 -4.48
N GLY A 9 -12.97 -4.93 -3.86
CA GLY A 9 -13.98 -3.96 -3.45
C GLY A 9 -13.43 -2.95 -2.44
N ALA A 10 -12.77 -3.42 -1.38
CA ALA A 10 -12.11 -2.57 -0.40
C ALA A 10 -11.05 -1.66 -1.05
N PHE A 11 -10.22 -2.19 -1.95
CA PHE A 11 -9.24 -1.39 -2.68
C PHE A 11 -9.90 -0.28 -3.52
N ASN A 12 -10.95 -0.62 -4.28
CA ASN A 12 -11.66 0.33 -5.14
C ASN A 12 -12.36 1.43 -4.32
N LEU A 13 -12.96 1.08 -3.18
CA LEU A 13 -13.55 2.07 -2.26
C LEU A 13 -12.49 3.01 -1.71
N GLY A 14 -11.32 2.51 -1.32
CA GLY A 14 -10.21 3.37 -0.91
C GLY A 14 -9.74 4.32 -2.03
N LEU A 15 -9.72 3.87 -3.29
CA LEU A 15 -9.42 4.75 -4.43
C LEU A 15 -10.48 5.86 -4.60
N LEU A 16 -11.76 5.55 -4.40
CA LEU A 16 -12.84 6.54 -4.48
C LEU A 16 -12.70 7.59 -3.38
N LEU A 17 -12.55 7.16 -2.13
CA LEU A 17 -12.43 8.06 -0.98
C LEU A 17 -11.21 8.98 -1.10
N ALA A 18 -10.07 8.45 -1.57
CA ALA A 18 -8.88 9.26 -1.82
C ALA A 18 -9.11 10.31 -2.91
N ARG A 19 -9.89 10.00 -3.95
CA ARG A 19 -10.28 10.97 -5.00
C ARG A 19 -11.22 12.04 -4.47
N GLU A 20 -12.05 11.71 -3.49
CA GLU A 20 -12.96 12.64 -2.81
C GLU A 20 -12.26 13.46 -1.70
N GLY A 21 -10.97 13.24 -1.47
CA GLY A 21 -10.17 13.98 -0.49
C GLY A 21 -10.11 13.33 0.89
N SER A 22 -10.81 12.22 1.11
CA SER A 22 -10.79 11.44 2.35
C SER A 22 -9.65 10.42 2.37
N GLU A 23 -8.39 10.87 2.37
CA GLU A 23 -7.23 9.98 2.52
C GLU A 23 -7.28 9.13 3.82
N PRO A 24 -7.67 9.65 5.00
CA PRO A 24 -7.74 8.84 6.22
C PRO A 24 -8.69 7.64 6.10
N GLU A 25 -9.85 7.84 5.46
CA GLU A 25 -10.81 6.77 5.23
C GLU A 25 -10.31 5.79 4.16
N ALA A 26 -9.65 6.30 3.12
CA ALA A 26 -8.99 5.46 2.12
C ALA A 26 -7.95 4.52 2.74
N VAL A 27 -7.16 5.00 3.71
CA VAL A 27 -6.18 4.18 4.45
C VAL A 27 -6.87 3.02 5.15
N VAL A 28 -8.02 3.22 5.80
CA VAL A 28 -8.75 2.13 6.46
C VAL A 28 -9.12 1.02 5.46
N TRP A 29 -9.62 1.39 4.28
CA TRP A 29 -10.02 0.42 3.26
C TRP A 29 -8.83 -0.24 2.56
N TRP A 30 -7.76 0.50 2.30
CA TRP A 30 -6.52 -0.08 1.76
C TRP A 30 -5.86 -1.03 2.77
N THR A 31 -5.88 -0.73 4.06
CA THR A 31 -5.39 -1.65 5.11
C THR A 31 -6.16 -2.96 5.11
N ARG A 32 -7.50 -2.91 5.03
CA ARG A 32 -8.33 -4.13 4.90
C ARG A 32 -7.94 -4.93 3.66
N ALA A 33 -7.88 -4.29 2.49
CA ALA A 33 -7.49 -4.96 1.25
C ALA A 33 -6.08 -5.55 1.31
N ALA A 34 -5.10 -4.83 1.87
CA ALA A 34 -3.71 -5.27 1.99
C ALA A 34 -3.54 -6.43 2.99
N ASN A 35 -4.32 -6.45 4.08
CA ASN A 35 -4.39 -7.57 5.00
C ASN A 35 -4.94 -8.82 4.31
N ASP A 36 -5.93 -8.65 3.42
CA ASP A 36 -6.51 -9.72 2.58
C ASP A 36 -5.66 -10.06 1.32
N GLY A 37 -4.42 -9.59 1.26
CA GLY A 37 -3.46 -9.98 0.22
C GLY A 37 -3.46 -9.10 -1.04
N HIS A 38 -4.01 -7.89 -1.01
CA HIS A 38 -4.05 -7.00 -2.18
C HIS A 38 -2.76 -6.15 -2.31
N GLY A 39 -1.81 -6.59 -3.14
CA GLY A 39 -0.50 -5.93 -3.29
C GLY A 39 -0.53 -4.46 -3.71
N ARG A 40 -1.45 -4.06 -4.62
CA ARG A 40 -1.61 -2.63 -4.99
C ARG A 40 -2.12 -1.77 -3.82
N ALA A 41 -2.84 -2.36 -2.85
CA ALA A 41 -3.33 -1.64 -1.67
C ALA A 41 -2.17 -1.44 -0.68
N ALA A 42 -1.36 -2.48 -0.46
CA ALA A 42 -0.12 -2.36 0.31
C ALA A 42 0.81 -1.29 -0.27
N LEU A 43 0.94 -1.20 -1.60
CA LEU A 43 1.74 -0.13 -2.23
C LEU A 43 1.18 1.27 -1.96
N ARG A 44 -0.15 1.44 -1.91
CA ARG A 44 -0.77 2.73 -1.54
C ARG A 44 -0.45 3.11 -0.10
N LEU A 45 -0.52 2.15 0.83
CA LEU A 45 -0.16 2.36 2.24
C LEU A 45 1.32 2.74 2.37
N ALA A 46 2.22 2.04 1.68
CA ALA A 46 3.64 2.38 1.68
C ALA A 46 3.90 3.83 1.25
N LEU A 47 3.22 4.30 0.20
CA LEU A 47 3.33 5.68 -0.27
C LEU A 47 2.73 6.69 0.70
N VAL A 48 1.66 6.35 1.42
CA VAL A 48 1.09 7.21 2.48
C VAL A 48 2.07 7.35 3.64
N CYS A 49 2.61 6.24 4.13
CA CYS A 49 3.61 6.23 5.19
C CYS A 49 4.85 7.03 4.80
N ALA A 50 5.37 6.84 3.58
CA ALA A 50 6.49 7.62 3.06
C ALA A 50 6.21 9.14 3.09
N ARG A 51 5.02 9.59 2.66
CA ARG A 51 4.64 11.01 2.70
C ARG A 51 4.50 11.57 4.11
N ARG A 52 4.21 10.72 5.10
CA ARG A 52 4.07 11.11 6.52
C ARG A 52 5.39 11.05 7.29
N GLY A 53 6.45 10.53 6.67
CA GLY A 53 7.72 10.28 7.36
C GLY A 53 7.72 9.00 8.20
N ASP A 54 6.70 8.15 8.07
CA ASP A 54 6.60 6.86 8.76
C ASP A 54 7.45 5.80 8.02
N LEU A 55 8.76 6.02 7.94
CA LEU A 55 9.65 5.29 7.03
C LEU A 55 9.67 3.77 7.29
N ASP A 56 9.72 3.35 8.55
CA ASP A 56 9.68 1.94 8.96
C ASP A 56 8.39 1.24 8.51
N GLU A 57 7.24 1.88 8.73
CA GLU A 57 5.94 1.36 8.32
C GLU A 57 5.83 1.34 6.79
N GLY A 58 6.37 2.37 6.13
CA GLY A 58 6.49 2.42 4.67
C GLY A 58 7.27 1.24 4.09
N GLN A 59 8.40 0.87 4.71
CA GLN A 59 9.20 -0.30 4.29
C GLN A 59 8.46 -1.61 4.50
N ARG A 60 7.73 -1.76 5.63
CA ARG A 60 6.91 -2.96 5.89
C ARG A 60 5.84 -3.12 4.80
N TRP A 61 5.10 -2.05 4.49
CA TRP A 61 4.09 -2.10 3.44
C TRP A 61 4.67 -2.29 2.04
N ALA A 62 5.80 -1.68 1.73
CA ALA A 62 6.47 -1.87 0.44
C ALA A 62 6.96 -3.33 0.27
N THR A 63 7.49 -3.94 1.33
CA THR A 63 7.86 -5.37 1.32
C THR A 63 6.64 -6.25 1.04
N ARG A 64 5.55 -6.02 1.78
CA ARG A 64 4.29 -6.77 1.58
C ARG A 64 3.67 -6.53 0.20
N ALA A 65 3.79 -5.32 -0.35
CA ALA A 65 3.34 -5.02 -1.71
C ALA A 65 4.13 -5.81 -2.76
N ALA A 66 5.44 -5.98 -2.55
CA ALA A 66 6.30 -6.75 -3.44
C ALA A 66 6.01 -8.25 -3.42
N GLU A 67 5.62 -8.80 -2.27
CA GLU A 67 5.24 -10.21 -2.10
C GLU A 67 3.86 -10.54 -2.69
N LEU A 68 2.91 -9.61 -2.59
CA LEU A 68 1.50 -9.84 -2.94
C LEU A 68 1.09 -9.30 -4.32
N GLY A 69 1.90 -8.42 -4.89
CA GLY A 69 1.57 -7.69 -6.12
C GLY A 69 2.01 -8.41 -7.39
N PRO A 70 1.43 -8.04 -8.56
CA PRO A 70 2.00 -8.42 -9.85
C PRO A 70 3.36 -7.73 -10.07
N ALA A 71 4.11 -8.16 -11.09
CA ALA A 71 5.47 -7.69 -11.37
C ALA A 71 5.65 -6.16 -11.34
N GLU A 72 4.71 -5.40 -11.91
CA GLU A 72 4.73 -3.92 -11.88
C GLU A 72 4.72 -3.34 -10.44
N VAL A 73 4.01 -3.99 -9.51
CA VAL A 73 3.91 -3.57 -8.11
C VAL A 73 5.18 -3.99 -7.40
N THR A 74 5.69 -5.19 -7.64
CA THR A 74 6.95 -5.68 -7.08
C THR A 74 8.11 -4.77 -7.41
N GLU A 75 8.25 -4.37 -8.68
CA GLU A 75 9.29 -3.46 -9.13
C GLU A 75 9.19 -2.08 -8.45
N ARG A 76 7.98 -1.50 -8.44
CA ARG A 76 7.75 -0.18 -7.84
C ARG A 76 7.91 -0.19 -6.33
N ALA A 77 7.45 -1.24 -5.66
CA ALA A 77 7.56 -1.39 -4.22
C ALA A 77 9.01 -1.67 -3.78
N GLY A 78 9.78 -2.43 -4.57
CA GLY A 78 11.21 -2.62 -4.36
C GLY A 78 11.97 -1.30 -4.34
N ARG A 79 11.80 -0.47 -5.39
CA ARG A 79 12.39 0.88 -5.43
C ARG A 79 12.00 1.74 -4.24
N LEU A 80 10.72 1.75 -3.88
CA LEU A 80 10.25 2.54 -2.74
C LEU A 80 10.88 2.05 -1.42
N ARG A 81 10.91 0.75 -1.20
CA ARG A 81 11.53 0.16 0.01
C ARG A 81 13.00 0.53 0.11
N ASP A 82 13.74 0.44 -1.00
CA ASP A 82 15.16 0.72 -1.01
C ASP A 82 15.43 2.20 -0.74
N ALA A 83 14.66 3.12 -1.34
CA ALA A 83 14.73 4.55 -1.04
C ALA A 83 14.41 4.87 0.43
N LEU A 84 13.38 4.24 1.00
CA LEU A 84 13.03 4.42 2.42
C LEU A 84 14.11 3.88 3.37
N ARG A 85 14.89 2.88 2.94
CA ARG A 85 16.01 2.34 3.71
C ARG A 85 17.20 3.29 3.70
N GLU A 86 17.50 3.85 2.54
CA GLU A 86 18.55 4.87 2.39
C GLU A 86 18.26 6.06 3.31
N GLU A 87 17.03 6.58 3.30
CA GLU A 87 16.58 7.69 4.17
C GLU A 87 16.70 7.36 5.66
N LEU A 88 16.38 6.14 6.10
CA LEU A 88 16.55 5.72 7.51
C LEU A 88 18.03 5.61 7.94
N SER A 89 18.94 5.44 6.98
CA SER A 89 20.37 5.27 7.24
C SER A 89 21.18 6.56 7.12
N ALA A 90 20.56 7.66 6.69
CA ALA A 90 21.15 8.99 6.54
C ALA A 90 21.16 9.75 7.88
#